data_AF-A0A838RHT1-F1
#
_entry.id   AF-A0A838RHT1-F1
#
_cell.length_a   1.000
_cell.length_b   1.000
_cell.length_c   1.000
_cell.angle_alpha   90.00
_cell.angle_beta   90.00
_cell.angle_gamma   90.00
#
_symmetry.space_group_name_H-M   'P 1'
#
loop_
_entity.id
_entity.type
_entity.pdbx_description
1 polymer ?
#
loop_
_entity_poly.entity_id
_entity_poly.type
_entity_poly.pdbx_seq_one_letter_code
_entity_poly.pdbx_strand_id
1 'polypeptide(L)'
;MSNDVLMYHESLLLAEAKGPIHATRLLAAAKQLLDVLGEVLDPRPQELDDRALSLTRYTLGEARFDTEWAAGLALSPKAAIALSLATGLG
;
A
#
# COMPACT_ATOMS: atom_id res chain seq x y z
N MET A 1 3.69 -19.08 10.52
CA MET A 1 3.22 -17.69 10.37
C MET A 1 3.58 -17.29 8.95
N SER A 2 2.59 -17.10 8.08
CA SER A 2 2.83 -16.72 6.68
C SER A 2 3.43 -15.32 6.61
N ASN A 3 4.39 -15.14 5.71
CA ASN A 3 5.10 -13.89 5.45
C ASN A 3 4.15 -12.73 5.08
N ASP A 4 2.94 -13.08 4.62
CA ASP A 4 1.91 -12.13 4.20
C ASP A 4 1.41 -11.27 5.37
N VAL A 5 1.27 -11.82 6.59
CA VAL A 5 0.72 -11.09 7.74
C VAL A 5 1.65 -9.99 8.27
N LEU A 6 2.97 -10.12 8.06
CA LEU A 6 3.94 -9.09 8.43
C LEU A 6 3.78 -7.84 7.57
N MET A 7 3.56 -8.01 6.26
CA MET A 7 3.42 -6.92 5.30
C MET A 7 2.23 -5.97 5.61
N TYR A 8 1.16 -6.47 6.26
CA TYR A 8 -0.09 -5.72 6.53
C TYR A 8 -0.10 -4.91 7.83
N HIS A 9 0.60 -5.34 8.87
CA HIS A 9 0.77 -4.49 10.06
C HIS A 9 1.78 -3.35 9.80
N GLU A 10 2.70 -3.59 8.88
CA GLU A 10 3.74 -2.63 8.51
C GLU A 10 3.20 -1.50 7.64
N SER A 11 2.18 -1.71 6.79
CA SER A 11 1.62 -0.67 5.92
C SER A 11 0.98 0.52 6.68
N LEU A 12 0.31 0.24 7.80
CA LEU A 12 -0.27 1.27 8.68
C LEU A 12 0.83 2.07 9.42
N LEU A 13 1.85 1.36 9.91
CA LEU A 13 3.07 1.95 10.50
C LEU A 13 3.91 2.73 9.48
N LEU A 14 3.90 2.32 8.22
CA LEU A 14 4.57 2.96 7.09
C LEU A 14 3.98 4.33 6.75
N ALA A 15 2.65 4.46 6.81
CA ALA A 15 1.95 5.73 6.62
C ALA A 15 2.39 6.76 7.68
N GLU A 16 2.63 6.31 8.91
CA GLU A 16 3.20 7.14 9.98
C GLU A 16 4.71 7.39 9.82
N ALA A 17 5.50 6.38 9.42
CA ALA A 17 6.98 6.45 9.49
C ALA A 17 7.67 7.08 8.26
N LYS A 18 7.10 6.97 7.05
CA LYS A 18 7.75 7.37 5.78
C LYS A 18 6.95 8.39 4.97
N GLY A 19 5.72 8.68 5.40
CA GLY A 19 4.85 9.70 4.85
C GLY A 19 3.81 9.18 3.87
N PRO A 20 2.68 9.89 3.75
CA PRO A 20 1.46 9.39 3.12
C PRO A 20 1.60 9.13 1.61
N ILE A 21 2.55 9.79 0.92
CA ILE A 21 2.84 9.56 -0.51
C ILE A 21 3.33 8.12 -0.76
N HIS A 22 4.28 7.65 0.05
CA HIS A 22 4.87 6.32 -0.14
C HIS A 22 3.86 5.23 0.19
N ALA A 23 3.11 5.40 1.27
CA ALA A 23 2.03 4.49 1.65
C ALA A 23 0.97 4.37 0.54
N THR A 24 0.55 5.51 -0.04
CA THR A 24 -0.44 5.52 -1.15
C THR A 24 0.04 4.72 -2.36
N ARG A 25 1.31 4.91 -2.76
CA ARG A 25 1.88 4.18 -3.91
C ARG A 25 2.00 2.68 -3.65
N LEU A 26 2.38 2.28 -2.44
CA LEU A 26 2.52 0.88 -2.05
C LEU A 26 1.15 0.18 -2.01
N LEU A 27 0.14 0.82 -1.41
CA LEU A 27 -1.23 0.30 -1.35
C LEU A 27 -1.82 0.12 -2.76
N ALA A 28 -1.61 1.09 -3.64
CA ALA A 28 -2.03 0.99 -5.03
C ALA A 28 -1.35 -0.18 -5.76
N ALA A 29 -0.04 -0.33 -5.61
CA ALA A 29 0.71 -1.42 -6.24
C ALA A 29 0.32 -2.80 -5.69
N ALA A 30 0.07 -2.90 -4.38
CA ALA A 30 -0.41 -4.12 -3.73
C ALA A 30 -1.80 -4.51 -4.27
N LYS A 31 -2.72 -3.54 -4.40
CA LYS A 31 -4.03 -3.77 -5.01
C LYS A 31 -3.91 -4.30 -6.44
N GLN A 32 -3.06 -3.70 -7.26
CA GLN A 32 -2.84 -4.18 -8.63
C GLN A 32 -2.28 -5.61 -8.67
N LEU A 33 -1.37 -5.94 -7.75
CA LEU A 33 -0.79 -7.29 -7.68
C LEU A 33 -1.86 -8.33 -7.32
N LEU A 34 -2.75 -8.01 -6.38
CA LEU A 34 -3.87 -8.86 -5.98
C LEU A 34 -4.87 -9.05 -7.13
N ASP A 35 -5.22 -7.95 -7.80
CA ASP A 35 -6.12 -7.99 -8.97
C ASP A 35 -5.52 -8.87 -10.10
N VAL A 36 -4.18 -8.87 -10.28
CA VAL A 36 -3.47 -9.72 -11.26
C VAL A 36 -3.39 -11.19 -10.82
N LEU A 37 -3.15 -11.46 -9.54
CA LEU A 37 -3.04 -12.82 -9.01
C LEU A 37 -4.41 -13.51 -8.87
N GLY A 38 -5.52 -12.76 -8.99
CA GLY A 38 -6.87 -13.27 -8.81
C GLY A 38 -7.16 -13.72 -7.38
N GLU A 39 -6.28 -13.36 -6.44
CA GLU A 39 -6.44 -13.68 -5.03
C GLU A 39 -7.21 -12.56 -4.34
N VAL A 40 -8.31 -12.93 -3.70
CA VAL A 40 -9.02 -12.08 -2.76
C VAL A 40 -8.27 -12.21 -1.44
N LEU A 41 -7.77 -11.09 -0.91
CA LEU A 41 -7.25 -11.06 0.46
C LEU A 41 -8.26 -11.73 1.40
N ASP A 42 -7.77 -12.56 2.34
CA ASP A 42 -8.56 -13.08 3.46
C ASP A 42 -9.42 -11.92 4.00
N PRO A 43 -10.73 -12.06 4.26
CA PRO A 43 -11.62 -10.95 4.61
C PRO A 43 -11.27 -10.16 5.90
N ARG A 44 -10.18 -10.51 6.59
CA ARG A 44 -9.78 -10.00 7.89
C ARG A 44 -8.77 -8.82 7.94
N PRO A 45 -8.30 -8.21 6.83
CA PRO A 45 -7.65 -6.90 6.87
C PRO A 45 -8.32 -5.84 5.98
N GLN A 46 -9.52 -6.08 5.42
CA GLN A 46 -10.19 -5.11 4.54
C GLN A 46 -10.46 -3.77 5.27
N GLU A 47 -10.81 -3.82 6.55
CA GLU A 47 -10.96 -2.63 7.40
C GLU A 47 -9.63 -1.90 7.66
N LEU A 48 -8.50 -2.60 7.66
CA LEU A 48 -7.18 -2.00 7.87
C LEU A 48 -6.72 -1.29 6.59
N ASP A 49 -6.96 -1.90 5.43
CA ASP A 49 -6.71 -1.30 4.12
C ASP A 49 -7.58 -0.04 3.94
N ASP A 50 -8.87 -0.13 4.27
CA ASP A 50 -9.80 1.00 4.19
C ASP A 50 -9.39 2.15 5.13
N ARG A 51 -8.87 1.84 6.32
CA ARG A 51 -8.33 2.84 7.25
C ARG A 51 -7.06 3.48 6.71
N ALA A 52 -6.11 2.70 6.20
CA ALA A 52 -4.87 3.22 5.62
C ALA A 52 -5.15 4.10 4.39
N LEU A 53 -6.10 3.68 3.54
CA LEU A 53 -6.61 4.46 2.40
C LEU A 53 -7.27 5.76 2.84
N SER A 54 -8.17 5.68 3.82
CA SER A 54 -8.87 6.86 4.33
C SER A 54 -7.91 7.87 4.95
N LEU A 55 -6.92 7.39 5.71
CA LEU A 55 -5.89 8.23 6.33
C LEU A 55 -5.01 8.90 5.27
N THR A 56 -4.49 8.13 4.31
CA THR A 56 -3.62 8.68 3.25
C THR A 56 -4.36 9.67 2.36
N ARG A 57 -5.62 9.39 2.01
CA ARG A 57 -6.49 10.30 1.27
C ARG A 57 -6.78 11.59 2.05
N TYR A 58 -7.07 11.48 3.34
CA TYR A 58 -7.26 12.64 4.22
C TYR A 58 -5.99 13.49 4.34
N THR A 59 -4.82 12.86 4.51
CA THR A 59 -3.55 13.59 4.70
C THR A 59 -3.04 14.25 3.42
N LEU A 60 -3.19 13.60 2.26
CA LEU A 60 -2.74 14.15 0.97
C LEU A 60 -3.74 15.13 0.34
N GLY A 61 -5.02 14.97 0.65
CA GLY A 61 -6.10 15.54 -0.13
C GLY A 61 -6.32 14.80 -1.46
N GLU A 62 -7.54 14.88 -1.98
CA GLU A 62 -8.01 14.03 -3.09
C GLU A 62 -7.11 14.10 -4.33
N ALA A 63 -6.79 15.32 -4.81
CA ALA A 63 -6.01 15.50 -6.03
C ALA A 63 -4.59 14.91 -5.94
N ARG A 64 -3.95 15.03 -4.77
CA ARG A 64 -2.62 14.47 -4.56
C ARG A 64 -2.70 12.97 -4.35
N PHE A 65 -3.70 12.50 -3.60
CA PHE A 65 -3.98 11.08 -3.46
C PHE A 65 -4.14 10.41 -4.84
N ASP A 66 -5.00 10.93 -5.70
CA ASP A 66 -5.25 10.35 -7.03
C ASP A 66 -3.99 10.29 -7.89
N THR A 67 -3.16 11.33 -7.81
CA THR A 67 -1.87 11.37 -8.52
C THR A 67 -0.93 10.27 -8.03
N GLU A 68 -0.77 10.12 -6.71
CA GLU A 68 0.14 9.13 -6.13
C GLU A 68 -0.42 7.71 -6.24
N TRP A 69 -1.74 7.56 -6.21
CA TRP A 69 -2.44 6.31 -6.43
C TRP A 69 -2.24 5.81 -7.85
N ALA A 70 -2.44 6.68 -8.86
CA ALA A 70 -2.16 6.36 -10.25
C ALA A 70 -0.68 6.01 -10.48
N ALA A 71 0.24 6.73 -9.82
CA ALA A 71 1.66 6.43 -9.87
C ALA A 71 1.98 5.04 -9.29
N GLY A 72 1.30 4.64 -8.21
CA GLY A 72 1.43 3.32 -7.61
C GLY A 72 0.87 2.19 -8.48
N LEU A 73 -0.30 2.40 -9.11
CA LEU A 73 -0.89 1.47 -10.09
C LEU A 73 -0.05 1.29 -11.37
N ALA A 74 0.90 2.20 -11.62
CA ALA A 74 1.82 2.08 -12.75
C ALA A 74 3.12 1.33 -12.38
N LEU A 75 3.32 0.96 -11.11
CA LEU A 75 4.53 0.28 -10.67
C LEU A 75 4.53 -1.18 -11.13
N SER A 76 5.67 -1.61 -11.69
CA SER A 76 5.92 -3.05 -11.86
C SER A 76 6.05 -3.74 -10.49
N PRO A 77 5.80 -5.06 -10.39
CA PRO A 77 6.00 -5.82 -9.15
C PRO A 77 7.42 -5.63 -8.57
N LYS A 78 8.44 -5.59 -9.43
CA LYS A 78 9.83 -5.34 -9.03
C LYS A 78 10.02 -3.93 -8.44
N ALA A 79 9.35 -2.93 -9.00
CA ALA A 79 9.41 -1.56 -8.50
C ALA A 79 8.62 -1.41 -7.19
N ALA A 80 7.50 -2.12 -7.03
CA ALA A 80 6.74 -2.18 -5.80
C ALA A 80 7.55 -2.82 -4.66
N ILE A 81 8.23 -3.92 -4.92
CA ILE A 81 9.14 -4.57 -3.96
C ILE A 81 10.29 -3.63 -3.60
N ALA A 82 10.93 -2.97 -4.58
CA ALA A 82 11.99 -2.01 -4.31
C ALA A 82 11.50 -0.81 -3.46
N LEU A 83 10.27 -0.34 -3.70
CA LEU A 83 9.64 0.70 -2.88
C LEU A 83 9.42 0.21 -1.44
N SER A 84 8.95 -1.03 -1.28
CA SER A 84 8.79 -1.73 0.00
C SER A 84 10.10 -1.83 0.79
N LEU A 85 11.19 -2.22 0.10
CA LEU A 85 12.51 -2.35 0.72
C LEU A 85 13.10 -0.99 1.10
N ALA A 86 12.93 0.04 0.27
CA ALA A 86 13.36 1.41 0.56
C ALA A 86 12.66 2.00 1.80
N THR A 87 11.47 1.49 2.12
CA THR A 87 10.73 1.86 3.33
C THR A 87 11.17 1.12 4.59
N GLY A 88 12.14 0.21 4.52
CA GLY A 88 12.74 -0.47 5.68
C GLY A 88 12.15 -1.85 5.98
N LEU A 89 11.66 -2.55 4.96
CA LEU A 89 11.21 -3.94 5.04
C LEU A 89 12.36 -4.92 4.77
N GLY A 90 13.48 -4.74 5.45
CA GLY A 90 14.68 -5.58 5.37
C GLY A 90 14.97 -6.28 6.69
#